data_AF-A0A7H8WCY4-F1
#
_entry.id   AF-A0A7H8WCY4-F1
#
_cell.length_a   1.000
_cell.length_b   1.000
_cell.length_c   1.000
_cell.angle_alpha   90.00
_cell.angle_beta   90.00
_cell.angle_gamma   90.00
#
_symmetry.space_group_name_H-M   'P 1'
#
loop_
_entity.id
_entity.type
_entity.pdbx_description
1 polymer ?
#
loop_
_entity_poly.entity_id
_entity_poly.type
_entity_poly.pdbx_seq_one_letter_code
_entity_poly.pdbx_strand_id
1 'polypeptide(L)'
;MTETVNIIGAEIGGLTTALILKQKGLNVNIFEGSNEIKPVGAGIVIANNAMQVFKKMGIQDKIEKGGCLIENEPSIEKTFKTYEDLRRKKAHKIVNTSWRFGKMAQMENGFGIWLRNLVLQNAPKSLNKKQMEMIFNIN
;
A
#
# COMPACT_ATOMS: atom_id res chain seq x y z
N MET A 1 6.84 -24.54 31.16
CA MET A 1 7.37 -24.71 29.79
C MET A 1 7.37 -23.33 29.16
N THR A 2 8.49 -22.87 28.61
CA THR A 2 8.48 -21.62 27.83
C THR A 2 7.77 -21.87 26.51
N GLU A 3 6.76 -21.06 26.18
CA GLU A 3 6.09 -21.14 24.89
C GLU A 3 7.08 -20.82 23.77
N THR A 4 7.10 -21.65 22.73
CA THR A 4 7.99 -21.51 21.57
C THR A 4 7.15 -21.25 20.34
N VAL A 5 7.48 -20.20 19.60
CA VAL A 5 6.81 -19.85 18.35
C VAL A 5 7.44 -20.62 17.20
N ASN A 6 6.65 -21.42 16.49
CA ASN A 6 7.08 -22.13 15.29
C ASN A 6 6.74 -21.29 14.04
N ILE A 7 7.74 -21.02 13.20
CA ILE A 7 7.62 -20.27 11.96
C ILE A 7 7.87 -21.22 10.79
N ILE A 8 6.96 -21.25 9.81
CA ILE A 8 7.10 -22.04 8.59
C ILE A 8 7.52 -21.08 7.46
N GLY A 9 8.69 -21.35 6.87
CA GLY A 9 9.33 -20.56 5.82
C GLY A 9 10.49 -19.71 6.34
N ALA A 10 11.68 -19.84 5.73
CA ALA A 10 12.90 -19.08 6.04
C ALA A 10 13.21 -17.98 5.00
N GLU A 11 12.17 -17.41 4.39
CA GLU A 11 12.31 -16.23 3.52
C GLU A 11 12.39 -14.92 4.32
N ILE A 12 12.40 -13.78 3.63
CA ILE A 12 12.50 -12.43 4.21
C ILE A 12 11.48 -12.23 5.33
N GLY A 13 10.21 -12.61 5.12
CA GLY A 13 9.14 -12.46 6.12
C GLY A 13 9.35 -13.33 7.37
N GLY A 14 9.72 -14.60 7.17
CA GLY A 14 9.94 -15.56 8.25
C GLY A 14 11.16 -15.20 9.10
N LEU A 15 12.29 -14.88 8.46
CA LEU A 15 13.52 -14.47 9.14
C LEU A 15 13.34 -13.13 9.87
N THR A 16 12.63 -12.17 9.26
CA THR A 16 12.31 -10.89 9.92
C THR A 16 11.47 -11.11 11.17
N THR A 17 10.44 -11.95 11.07
CA THR A 17 9.57 -12.29 12.21
C THR A 17 10.35 -12.97 13.32
N ALA A 18 11.18 -13.97 12.98
CA ALA A 18 11.99 -14.70 13.94
C ALA A 18 12.96 -13.78 14.69
N LEU A 19 13.63 -12.88 13.98
CA LEU A 19 14.57 -11.94 14.58
C LEU A 19 13.88 -10.99 15.57
N ILE A 20 12.71 -10.46 15.22
CA ILE A 20 11.94 -9.56 16.10
C ILE A 20 11.45 -10.31 17.35
N LEU A 21 10.90 -11.51 17.19
CA LEU A 21 10.44 -12.32 18.32
C LEU A 21 11.60 -12.69 19.26
N LYS A 22 12.76 -13.03 18.69
CA LYS A 22 13.98 -13.30 19.46
C LYS A 22 14.48 -12.06 20.20
N GLN A 23 14.45 -10.88 19.57
CA GLN A 23 14.77 -9.59 20.23
C GLN A 23 13.81 -9.27 21.39
N LYS A 24 12.58 -9.77 21.35
CA LYS A 24 11.60 -9.68 22.44
C LYS A 24 11.76 -10.75 23.53
N GLY A 25 12.77 -11.63 23.43
CA GLY A 25 13.04 -12.67 24.42
C GLY A 25 12.15 -13.93 24.25
N LEU A 26 11.48 -14.09 23.11
CA LEU A 26 10.68 -15.28 22.82
C LEU A 26 11.55 -16.36 22.16
N ASN A 27 11.24 -17.62 22.47
CA ASN A 27 11.83 -18.76 21.79
C ASN A 27 11.18 -18.96 20.42
N VAL A 28 11.99 -19.20 19.40
CA VAL A 28 11.52 -19.32 18.02
C VAL A 28 12.21 -20.49 17.32
N ASN A 29 11.42 -21.30 16.63
CA ASN A 29 11.89 -22.30 15.69
C ASN A 29 11.49 -21.89 14.27
N ILE A 30 12.39 -22.09 13.29
CA ILE A 30 12.10 -21.84 11.87
C ILE A 30 12.22 -23.16 11.12
N PHE A 31 11.24 -23.45 10.29
CA PHE A 31 11.20 -24.63 9.43
C PHE A 31 11.22 -24.19 7.97
N GLU A 32 12.07 -24.78 7.16
CA GLU A 32 12.23 -24.47 5.74
C GLU A 32 12.21 -25.76 4.93
N GLY A 33 11.53 -25.74 3.78
CA GLY A 33 11.41 -26.91 2.92
C GLY A 33 12.67 -27.18 2.10
N SER A 34 13.48 -26.15 1.85
CA SER A 34 14.78 -26.27 1.19
C SER A 34 15.89 -26.68 2.18
N ASN A 35 16.79 -27.56 1.72
CA ASN A 35 17.94 -28.00 2.52
C ASN A 35 18.98 -26.89 2.74
N GLU A 36 18.92 -25.81 1.96
CA GLU A 36 19.85 -24.69 2.02
C GLU A 36 19.20 -23.42 1.44
N ILE A 37 19.55 -22.26 2.01
CA ILE A 37 19.11 -20.95 1.48
C ILE A 37 19.98 -20.61 0.27
N LYS A 38 19.44 -20.82 -0.94
CA LYS A 38 20.12 -20.48 -2.19
C LYS A 38 19.79 -19.06 -2.65
N PRO A 39 20.77 -18.29 -3.15
CA PRO A 39 20.45 -17.11 -3.94
C PRO A 39 19.73 -17.54 -5.21
N VAL A 40 18.48 -17.13 -5.37
CA VAL A 40 17.66 -17.42 -6.57
C VAL A 40 18.05 -16.55 -7.79
N GLY A 41 19.08 -15.70 -7.66
CA GLY A 41 19.52 -14.80 -8.73
C GLY A 41 18.56 -13.64 -9.03
N ALA A 42 17.46 -13.51 -8.28
CA ALA A 42 16.53 -12.40 -8.39
C ALA A 42 17.11 -11.16 -7.71
N GLY A 43 17.31 -10.08 -8.46
CA GLY A 43 17.56 -8.76 -7.88
C GLY A 43 16.30 -8.26 -7.18
N ILE A 44 16.37 -8.02 -5.87
CA ILE A 44 15.26 -7.49 -5.07
C ILE A 44 15.62 -6.07 -4.62
N VAL A 45 14.71 -5.12 -4.87
CA VAL A 45 14.83 -3.76 -4.34
C VAL A 45 14.19 -3.72 -2.95
N ILE A 46 14.96 -3.27 -1.95
CA ILE A 46 14.42 -3.01 -0.62
C ILE A 46 13.91 -1.57 -0.58
N ALA A 47 12.61 -1.41 -0.46
CA ALA A 47 11.98 -0.10 -0.37
C ALA A 47 12.35 0.62 0.95
N ASN A 48 12.33 1.95 0.92
CA ASN A 48 12.71 2.79 2.06
C ASN A 48 11.93 2.49 3.34
N ASN A 49 10.64 2.16 3.23
CA ASN A 49 9.81 1.78 4.39
C ASN A 49 10.33 0.49 5.07
N ALA A 50 10.80 -0.49 4.30
CA ALA A 50 11.41 -1.70 4.85
C ALA A 50 12.78 -1.40 5.49
N MET A 51 13.60 -0.55 4.88
CA MET A 51 14.87 -0.10 5.47
C MET A 51 14.67 0.58 6.84
N GLN A 52 13.58 1.33 7.04
CA GLN A 52 13.26 1.90 8.35
C GLN A 52 12.98 0.82 9.43
N VAL A 53 12.40 -0.32 9.04
CA VAL A 53 12.20 -1.46 9.94
C VAL A 53 13.55 -2.11 10.25
N PHE A 54 14.39 -2.35 9.24
CA PHE A 54 15.71 -2.94 9.41
C PHE A 54 16.67 -2.09 10.24
N LYS A 55 16.54 -0.76 10.15
CA LYS A 55 17.22 0.19 11.04
C LYS A 55 16.84 -0.03 12.49
N LYS A 56 15.53 -0.13 12.79
CA LYS A 56 15.04 -0.39 14.15
C LYS A 56 15.49 -1.76 14.68
N MET A 57 15.66 -2.73 13.78
CA MET A 57 16.17 -4.06 14.11
C MET A 57 17.70 -4.10 14.29
N GLY A 58 18.42 -3.01 13.99
CA GLY A 58 19.87 -2.93 14.12
C GLY A 58 20.66 -3.68 13.03
N ILE A 59 20.03 -3.96 11.87
CA ILE A 59 20.66 -4.71 10.78
C ILE A 59 20.86 -3.90 9.50
N GLN A 60 20.51 -2.61 9.50
CA GLN A 60 20.67 -1.70 8.35
C GLN A 60 22.08 -1.77 7.75
N ASP A 61 23.12 -1.59 8.57
CA ASP A 61 24.52 -1.58 8.10
C ASP A 61 24.93 -2.89 7.42
N LYS A 62 24.38 -4.02 7.86
CA LYS A 62 24.65 -5.33 7.24
C LYS A 62 23.99 -5.45 5.87
N ILE A 63 22.79 -4.90 5.72
CA ILE A 63 22.06 -4.88 4.46
C ILE A 63 22.74 -3.93 3.47
N GLU A 64 23.13 -2.73 3.90
CA GLU A 64 23.82 -1.75 3.06
C GLU A 64 25.17 -2.28 2.56
N LYS A 65 25.93 -2.98 3.42
CA LYS A 65 27.19 -3.63 3.03
C LYS A 65 27.00 -4.81 2.07
N GLY A 66 25.85 -5.49 2.13
CA GLY A 66 25.53 -6.63 1.29
C GLY A 66 24.80 -6.28 -0.02
N GLY A 67 24.44 -5.02 -0.20
CA GLY A 67 23.66 -4.53 -1.34
C GLY A 67 24.34 -3.39 -2.10
N CYS A 68 23.58 -2.78 -3.00
CA CYS A 68 23.97 -1.56 -3.71
C CYS A 68 22.95 -0.47 -3.41
N LEU A 69 23.41 0.67 -2.90
CA LEU A 69 22.55 1.83 -2.69
C LEU A 69 22.14 2.42 -4.04
N ILE A 70 20.84 2.63 -4.22
CA ILE A 70 20.31 3.28 -5.42
C ILE A 70 20.32 4.79 -5.16
N GLU A 71 21.36 5.47 -5.60
CA GLU A 71 21.61 6.90 -5.31
C GLU A 71 20.71 7.86 -6.12
N ASN A 72 19.95 7.37 -7.09
CA ASN A 72 19.19 8.19 -8.04
C ASN A 72 17.75 8.52 -7.62
N GLU A 73 17.39 8.34 -6.35
CA GLU A 73 16.08 8.76 -5.87
C GLU A 73 15.99 10.29 -5.82
N PRO A 74 14.99 10.92 -6.50
CA PRO A 74 14.76 12.35 -6.35
C PRO A 74 14.57 12.70 -4.86
N SER A 75 14.98 13.90 -4.46
CA SER A 75 14.84 14.36 -3.08
C SER A 75 13.42 14.11 -2.56
N ILE A 76 13.27 13.84 -1.26
CA ILE A 76 11.96 13.54 -0.66
C ILE A 76 10.94 14.62 -1.03
N GLU A 77 11.35 15.89 -1.06
CA GLU A 77 10.52 17.03 -1.45
C GLU A 77 10.06 16.92 -2.91
N LYS A 78 10.98 16.55 -3.81
CA LYS A 78 10.68 16.37 -5.24
C LYS A 78 9.76 15.16 -5.46
N THR A 79 10.00 14.07 -4.74
CA THR A 79 9.17 12.85 -4.79
C THR A 79 7.77 13.12 -4.24
N PHE A 80 7.66 13.80 -3.11
CA PHE A 80 6.38 14.16 -2.51
C PHE A 80 5.60 15.11 -3.41
N LYS A 81 6.25 16.14 -3.95
CA LYS A 81 5.63 17.08 -4.91
C LYS A 81 5.15 16.37 -6.17
N THR A 82 5.95 15.47 -6.72
CA THR A 82 5.57 14.66 -7.90
C THR A 82 4.38 13.76 -7.59
N TYR A 83 4.40 13.08 -6.43
CA TYR A 83 3.29 12.25 -5.97
C TYR A 83 2.01 13.06 -5.78
N GLU A 84 2.10 14.23 -5.14
CA GLU A 84 0.99 15.16 -5.01
C GLU A 84 0.48 15.59 -6.38
N ASP A 85 1.33 16.06 -7.30
CA ASP A 85 0.90 16.52 -8.62
C ASP A 85 0.18 15.41 -9.42
N LEU A 86 0.66 14.16 -9.30
CA LEU A 86 0.05 12.99 -9.92
C LEU A 86 -1.32 12.67 -9.31
N ARG A 87 -1.46 12.72 -7.98
CA ARG A 87 -2.70 12.29 -7.30
C ARG A 87 -3.70 13.39 -7.02
N ARG A 88 -3.25 14.63 -6.81
CA ARG A 88 -4.08 15.75 -6.34
C ARG A 88 -5.21 16.08 -7.31
N LYS A 89 -4.97 16.03 -8.62
CA LYS A 89 -6.03 16.19 -9.63
C LYS A 89 -7.11 15.11 -9.51
N LYS A 90 -6.73 13.83 -9.37
CA LYS A 90 -7.68 12.71 -9.22
C LYS A 90 -8.40 12.76 -7.87
N ALA A 91 -7.67 13.00 -6.80
CA ALA A 91 -8.20 13.11 -5.44
C ALA A 91 -9.23 14.25 -5.33
N HIS A 92 -8.92 15.46 -5.80
CA HIS A 92 -9.87 16.56 -5.79
C HIS A 92 -11.11 16.27 -6.63
N LYS A 93 -10.95 15.61 -7.79
CA LYS A 93 -12.11 15.23 -8.62
C LYS A 93 -13.03 14.27 -7.87
N ILE A 94 -12.47 13.27 -7.19
CA ILE A 94 -13.24 12.32 -6.37
C ILE A 94 -13.92 13.05 -5.21
N VAL A 95 -13.18 13.82 -4.42
CA VAL A 95 -13.70 14.56 -3.26
C VAL A 95 -14.82 15.52 -3.67
N ASN A 96 -14.61 16.32 -4.71
CA ASN A 96 -15.62 17.28 -5.18
C ASN A 96 -16.86 16.57 -5.74
N THR A 97 -16.67 15.46 -6.46
CA THR A 97 -17.79 14.66 -6.96
C THR A 97 -18.60 14.07 -5.81
N SER A 98 -17.94 13.49 -4.82
CA SER A 98 -18.59 12.95 -3.61
C SER A 98 -19.34 14.02 -2.83
N TRP A 99 -18.74 15.20 -2.64
CA TRP A 99 -19.40 16.30 -1.93
C TRP A 99 -20.64 16.83 -2.67
N ARG A 100 -20.59 16.90 -4.01
CA ARG A 100 -21.77 17.26 -4.83
C ARG A 100 -22.86 16.20 -4.74
N PHE A 101 -22.50 14.91 -4.78
CA PHE A 101 -23.45 13.82 -4.59
C PHE A 101 -24.09 13.85 -3.21
N GLY A 102 -23.32 14.09 -2.15
CA GLY A 102 -23.83 14.25 -0.78
C GLY A 102 -24.86 15.36 -0.68
N LYS A 103 -24.57 16.54 -1.25
CA LYS A 103 -25.53 17.66 -1.30
C LYS A 103 -26.82 17.31 -2.04
N MET A 104 -26.74 16.60 -3.17
CA MET A 104 -27.92 16.15 -3.93
C MET A 104 -28.73 15.09 -3.18
N ALA A 105 -28.06 14.23 -2.41
CA ALA A 105 -28.73 13.21 -1.60
C ALA A 105 -29.49 13.83 -0.42
N GLN A 106 -28.95 14.90 0.17
CA GLN A 106 -29.56 15.66 1.28
C GLN A 106 -30.55 16.75 0.83
N MET A 107 -30.94 16.82 -0.45
CA MET A 107 -31.96 17.76 -0.90
C MET A 107 -33.33 17.40 -0.32
N GLU A 108 -33.97 18.36 0.35
CA GLU A 108 -35.28 18.17 0.99
C GLU A 108 -36.46 18.75 0.19
N ASN A 109 -36.19 19.55 -0.86
CA ASN A 109 -37.23 20.11 -1.70
C ASN A 109 -37.89 19.03 -2.58
N GLY A 110 -39.21 18.86 -2.46
CA GLY A 110 -40.00 17.86 -3.19
C GLY A 110 -39.85 17.92 -4.72
N PHE A 111 -39.78 19.11 -5.31
CA PHE A 111 -39.53 19.26 -6.75
C PHE A 111 -38.12 18.80 -7.15
N GLY A 112 -37.13 19.06 -6.29
CA GLY A 112 -35.74 18.63 -6.50
C GLY A 112 -35.56 17.12 -6.37
N ILE A 113 -36.25 16.48 -5.43
CA ILE A 113 -36.28 15.02 -5.27
C ILE A 113 -36.92 14.37 -6.50
N TRP A 114 -38.04 14.91 -7.00
CA TRP A 114 -38.70 14.43 -8.20
C TRP A 114 -37.79 14.51 -9.42
N LEU A 115 -37.15 15.66 -9.65
CA LEU A 115 -36.24 15.84 -10.78
C LEU A 115 -35.01 14.91 -10.69
N ARG A 116 -34.42 14.77 -9.49
CA ARG A 116 -33.32 13.84 -9.23
C ARG A 116 -33.71 12.40 -9.57
N ASN A 117 -34.86 11.94 -9.09
CA ASN A 117 -35.31 10.57 -9.33
C ASN A 117 -35.60 10.32 -10.81
N LEU A 118 -36.20 11.29 -11.51
CA LEU A 118 -36.50 11.20 -12.95
C LEU A 118 -35.23 11.12 -13.80
N VAL A 119 -34.19 11.89 -13.43
CA VAL A 119 -32.89 11.88 -14.12
C VAL A 119 -32.12 10.59 -13.81
N LEU A 120 -32.12 10.11 -12.57
CA LEU A 120 -31.41 8.88 -12.19
C LEU A 120 -32.05 7.62 -12.79
N GLN A 121 -33.39 7.57 -12.88
CA GLN A 121 -34.10 6.42 -13.47
C GLN A 121 -33.91 6.33 -14.99
N ASN A 122 -33.75 7.47 -15.67
CA ASN A 122 -33.56 7.53 -17.11
C ASN A 122 -32.10 7.71 -17.55
N ALA A 123 -31.15 7.74 -16.60
CA ALA A 123 -29.74 7.89 -16.92
C ALA A 123 -29.21 6.63 -17.65
N PRO A 124 -28.51 6.79 -18.78
CA PRO A 124 -27.95 5.66 -19.50
C PRO A 124 -26.89 4.93 -18.68
N LYS A 125 -26.93 3.59 -18.66
CA LYS A 125 -26.00 2.72 -17.90
C LYS A 125 -24.51 2.95 -18.25
N SER A 126 -24.21 3.55 -19.41
CA SER A 126 -22.86 3.93 -19.84
C SER A 126 -22.25 5.05 -18.99
N LEU A 127 -23.04 5.91 -18.33
CA LEU A 127 -22.52 6.93 -17.42
C LEU A 127 -21.94 6.32 -16.15
N ASN A 128 -22.61 5.32 -15.56
CA ASN A 128 -22.08 4.60 -14.39
C ASN A 128 -20.79 3.86 -14.73
N LYS A 129 -20.72 3.26 -15.93
CA LYS A 129 -19.52 2.57 -16.41
C LYS A 129 -18.33 3.53 -16.58
N LYS A 130 -18.53 4.69 -17.21
CA LYS A 130 -17.50 5.73 -17.35
C LYS A 130 -17.05 6.29 -15.99
N GLN A 131 -17.95 6.40 -15.03
CA GLN A 131 -17.61 6.84 -13.68
C GLN A 131 -16.76 5.78 -12.95
N MET A 132 -17.07 4.49 -13.09
CA MET A 132 -16.27 3.40 -12.54
C MET A 132 -14.92 3.26 -13.21
N GLU A 133 -14.86 3.34 -14.54
CA GLU A 133 -13.58 3.37 -15.27
C GLU A 133 -12.73 4.56 -14.82
N MET A 134 -13.29 5.75 -14.62
CA MET A 134 -12.52 6.90 -14.10
C MET A 134 -11.94 6.66 -12.69
N ILE A 135 -12.63 5.91 -11.83
CA ILE A 135 -12.17 5.60 -10.46
C ILE A 135 -11.11 4.51 -10.48
N PHE A 136 -11.39 3.40 -11.16
CA PHE A 136 -10.57 2.18 -11.13
C PHE A 136 -9.44 2.14 -12.16
N ASN A 137 -9.47 3.00 -13.18
CA ASN A 137 -8.37 3.06 -14.12
C ASN A 137 -7.14 3.69 -13.44
N ILE A 138 -6.12 2.86 -13.28
CA ILE A 138 -4.78 3.22 -12.83
C ILE A 138 -4.00 3.27 -14.15
N ASN A 139 -3.58 4.48 -14.57
CA ASN A 139 -2.88 4.73 -15.83
C ASN A 139 -1.89 3.63 -16.20
#